data_AF-A0A8J2ZIC1-F1
#
_entry.id   AF-A0A8J2ZIC1-F1
#
_cell.length_a   1.000
_cell.length_b   1.000
_cell.length_c   1.000
_cell.angle_alpha   90.00
_cell.angle_beta   90.00
_cell.angle_gamma   90.00
#
_symmetry.space_group_name_H-M   'P 1'
#
loop_
_entity.id
_entity.type
_entity.pdbx_description
1 polymer ?
#
loop_
_entity_poly.entity_id
_entity_poly.type
_entity_poly.pdbx_seq_one_letter_code
_entity_poly.pdbx_strand_id
1 'polypeptide(L)'
;MTDLPGYPSRRNFLKGSAAGFALTGIAASAEAQTEAPVSLDEYQTEYLNEAEWAFIMAATARLIPSEGDGPGAIETRVPVFIDRQLASDYGTADDWYMEGPHDADAEPNRGWQTPLNPAEVYRQAIPVFDAWCQDTHGAGFAELDEERQDAALTSLSNGDVALAPEVRDFWSLLLSNTKEGYFADPQYGGNAGMQSWVYIGFPGARAAYREWPERHNIEYPLGPVSISGERA
;
A
#
# COMPACT_ATOMS: atom_id res chain seq x y z
N MET A 1 1.24 -55.26 -42.15
CA MET A 1 1.69 -53.89 -42.45
C MET A 1 3.19 -53.94 -42.61
N THR A 2 3.64 -53.85 -43.85
CA THR A 2 5.03 -53.96 -44.28
C THR A 2 5.73 -52.64 -43.98
N ASP A 3 6.77 -52.66 -43.14
CA ASP A 3 7.64 -51.50 -42.92
C ASP A 3 8.48 -51.26 -44.18
N LEU A 4 8.36 -50.07 -44.75
CA LEU A 4 9.13 -49.63 -45.91
C LEU A 4 10.55 -49.21 -45.48
N PRO A 5 11.62 -49.68 -46.14
CA PRO A 5 12.98 -49.25 -45.83
C PRO A 5 13.22 -47.81 -46.32
N GLY A 6 13.61 -46.91 -45.42
CA GLY A 6 14.07 -45.56 -45.79
C GLY A 6 13.63 -44.41 -44.89
N TYR A 7 12.73 -44.62 -43.92
CA TYR A 7 12.34 -43.56 -42.97
C TYR A 7 12.64 -43.98 -41.52
N PRO A 8 13.26 -43.10 -40.70
CA PRO A 8 13.55 -43.41 -39.31
C PRO A 8 12.23 -43.55 -38.53
N SER A 9 12.03 -44.70 -37.89
CA SER A 9 10.85 -44.90 -37.03
C SER A 9 10.95 -44.03 -35.78
N ARG A 10 9.80 -43.55 -35.27
CA ARG A 10 9.68 -42.69 -34.07
C ARG A 10 10.41 -43.25 -32.84
N ARG A 11 10.67 -44.56 -32.82
CA ARG A 11 11.35 -45.28 -31.73
C ARG A 11 12.88 -45.14 -31.76
N ASN A 12 13.47 -44.84 -32.91
CA ASN A 12 14.91 -44.61 -33.06
C ASN A 12 15.30 -43.14 -32.85
N PHE A 13 14.36 -42.20 -33.00
CA PHE A 13 14.59 -40.77 -32.72
C PHE A 13 14.80 -40.50 -31.21
N LEU A 14 14.10 -41.23 -30.34
CA LEU A 14 14.22 -41.07 -28.87
C LEU A 14 15.44 -41.76 -28.25
N LYS A 15 16.19 -42.57 -29.00
CA LYS A 15 17.40 -43.27 -28.51
C LYS A 15 18.71 -42.65 -29.00
N GLY A 16 18.64 -41.60 -29.82
CA GLY A 16 19.77 -41.08 -30.60
C GLY A 16 20.25 -39.67 -30.27
N SER A 17 20.09 -39.20 -29.03
CA SER A 17 20.59 -37.87 -28.61
C SER A 17 21.29 -37.94 -27.25
N ALA A 18 22.33 -38.77 -27.18
CA ALA A 18 23.30 -38.76 -26.10
C ALA A 18 24.70 -38.49 -26.70
N ALA A 19 24.95 -37.23 -27.07
CA ALA A 19 26.31 -36.74 -27.31
C ALA A 19 26.32 -35.20 -27.37
N GLY A 20 26.95 -34.60 -26.36
CA GLY A 20 27.71 -33.35 -26.50
C GLY A 20 26.93 -32.04 -26.42
N PHE A 21 26.97 -31.39 -25.25
CA PHE A 21 27.59 -30.08 -25.06
C PHE A 21 27.90 -29.91 -23.56
N ALA A 22 29.17 -29.98 -23.21
CA ALA A 22 29.66 -29.50 -21.92
C ALA A 22 29.94 -28.00 -22.07
N LEU A 23 28.95 -27.16 -21.74
CA LEU A 23 29.11 -25.71 -21.61
C LEU A 23 28.28 -25.24 -20.40
N THR A 24 29.01 -24.64 -19.45
CA THR A 24 28.56 -23.64 -18.47
C THR A 24 27.41 -24.03 -17.53
N GLY A 25 27.75 -24.71 -16.43
CA GLY A 25 26.96 -24.73 -15.20
C GLY A 25 27.21 -23.48 -14.37
N ILE A 26 26.86 -22.31 -14.88
CA ILE A 26 26.37 -21.24 -14.00
C ILE A 26 24.88 -21.26 -14.29
N ALA A 27 24.13 -21.97 -13.45
CA ALA A 27 22.73 -21.60 -13.25
C ALA A 27 22.78 -20.21 -12.64
N ALA A 28 22.95 -19.19 -13.49
CA ALA A 28 22.53 -17.86 -13.14
C ALA A 28 21.03 -18.05 -13.03
N SER A 29 20.54 -18.20 -11.79
CA SER A 29 19.18 -17.84 -11.49
C SER A 29 18.97 -16.52 -12.22
N ALA A 30 18.16 -16.54 -13.26
CA ALA A 30 17.57 -15.32 -13.76
C ALA A 30 16.65 -14.87 -12.62
N GLU A 31 17.24 -14.31 -11.57
CA GLU A 31 16.59 -13.32 -10.76
C GLU A 31 16.21 -12.26 -11.78
N ALA A 32 14.94 -12.25 -12.17
CA ALA A 32 14.38 -11.08 -12.78
C ALA A 32 14.77 -9.95 -11.83
N GLN A 33 15.72 -9.11 -12.26
CA GLN A 33 16.07 -7.91 -11.52
C GLN A 33 14.81 -7.06 -11.58
N THR A 34 13.94 -7.23 -10.59
CA THR A 34 12.88 -6.27 -10.31
C THR A 34 13.62 -4.96 -10.08
N GLU A 35 13.45 -4.00 -11.00
CA GLU A 35 14.01 -2.67 -10.81
C GLU A 35 13.61 -2.18 -9.42
N ALA A 36 14.58 -1.71 -8.64
CA ALA A 36 14.30 -1.16 -7.33
C ALA A 36 13.26 -0.03 -7.48
N PRO A 37 12.26 0.04 -6.60
CA PRO A 37 11.23 1.07 -6.70
C PRO A 37 11.88 2.46 -6.62
N VAL A 38 11.36 3.39 -7.42
CA VAL A 38 11.79 4.80 -7.42
C VAL A 38 11.73 5.35 -6.00
N SER A 39 12.75 6.12 -5.59
CA SER A 39 12.78 6.73 -4.25
C SER A 39 11.55 7.61 -4.02
N LEU A 40 11.14 7.81 -2.77
CA LEU A 40 9.97 8.64 -2.47
C LEU A 40 10.21 10.13 -2.81
N ASP A 41 11.47 10.57 -2.81
CA ASP A 41 11.86 11.93 -3.21
C ASP A 41 11.74 12.16 -4.73
N GLU A 42 11.81 11.09 -5.52
CA GLU A 42 11.68 11.10 -6.98
C GLU A 42 10.30 10.63 -7.46
N TYR A 43 9.40 10.29 -6.53
CA TYR A 43 8.05 9.86 -6.85
C TYR A 43 7.24 11.03 -7.44
N GLN A 44 6.64 10.80 -8.60
CA GLN A 44 5.71 11.75 -9.21
C GLN A 44 4.29 11.44 -8.75
N THR A 45 3.70 12.37 -8.00
CA THR A 45 2.34 12.23 -7.48
C THR A 45 1.28 12.27 -8.58
N GLU A 46 0.22 11.50 -8.39
CA GLU A 46 -0.92 11.39 -9.29
C GLU A 46 -2.05 12.36 -8.90
N TYR A 47 -2.30 12.52 -7.59
CA TYR A 47 -3.36 13.40 -7.06
C TYR A 47 -2.81 14.55 -6.21
N LEU A 48 -1.91 14.22 -5.27
CA LEU A 48 -1.43 15.16 -4.26
C LEU A 48 -0.53 16.22 -4.89
N ASN A 49 -0.66 17.47 -4.46
CA ASN A 49 0.34 18.49 -4.77
C ASN A 49 1.56 18.37 -3.83
N GLU A 50 2.59 19.18 -4.05
CA GLU A 50 3.84 19.13 -3.29
C GLU A 50 3.64 19.30 -1.77
N ALA A 51 2.80 20.26 -1.36
CA ALA A 51 2.55 20.52 0.06
C ALA A 51 1.72 19.38 0.71
N GLU A 52 0.72 18.88 0.00
CA GLU A 52 -0.09 17.74 0.45
C GLU A 52 0.75 16.46 0.52
N TRP A 53 1.67 16.24 -0.42
CA TRP A 53 2.62 15.12 -0.38
C TRP A 53 3.54 15.19 0.84
N ALA A 54 4.12 16.37 1.11
CA ALA A 54 4.93 16.60 2.30
C ALA A 54 4.14 16.35 3.59
N PHE A 55 2.89 16.79 3.64
CA PHE A 55 1.96 16.49 4.74
C PHE A 55 1.76 14.98 4.92
N ILE A 56 1.42 14.24 3.85
CA ILE A 56 1.16 12.79 3.92
C ILE A 56 2.41 12.01 4.31
N MET A 57 3.59 12.39 3.79
CA MET A 57 4.87 11.81 4.20
C MET A 57 5.08 11.98 5.71
N ALA A 58 4.96 13.21 6.23
CA ALA A 58 5.14 13.48 7.65
C ALA A 58 4.09 12.75 8.51
N ALA A 59 2.81 12.83 8.15
CA ALA A 59 1.72 12.29 8.95
C ALA A 59 1.80 10.76 9.05
N THR A 60 2.03 10.08 7.91
CA THR A 60 2.12 8.61 7.90
C THR A 60 3.36 8.11 8.65
N ALA A 61 4.49 8.82 8.57
CA ALA A 61 5.68 8.52 9.36
C ALA A 61 5.45 8.59 10.88
N ARG A 62 4.52 9.44 11.34
CA ARG A 62 4.11 9.47 12.75
C ARG A 62 3.08 8.40 13.11
N LEU A 63 2.18 8.08 12.19
CA LEU A 63 1.14 7.04 12.42
C LEU A 63 1.71 5.63 12.49
N ILE A 64 2.73 5.32 11.69
CA ILE A 64 3.49 4.06 11.75
C ILE A 64 4.99 4.38 11.67
N PRO A 65 5.64 4.65 12.82
CA PRO A 65 7.05 5.03 12.87
C PRO A 65 8.02 3.89 12.54
N SER A 66 9.20 4.24 12.02
CA SER A 66 10.26 3.29 11.66
C SER A 66 11.06 2.76 12.86
N GLU A 67 10.97 3.41 14.03
CA GLU A 67 11.76 3.09 15.24
C GLU A 67 11.26 1.83 16.00
N GLY A 68 10.31 1.09 15.44
CA GLY A 68 9.71 -0.11 16.04
C GLY A 68 10.36 -1.43 15.58
N ASP A 69 9.76 -2.55 16.01
CA ASP A 69 10.20 -3.91 15.61
C ASP A 69 9.84 -4.26 14.15
N GLY A 70 8.93 -3.49 13.55
CA GLY A 70 8.46 -3.66 12.17
C GLY A 70 8.84 -2.47 11.28
N PRO A 71 8.61 -2.59 9.96
CA PRO A 71 8.88 -1.50 9.03
C PRO A 71 7.92 -0.31 9.28
N GLY A 72 8.36 0.92 9.01
CA GLY A 72 7.50 2.09 9.11
C GLY A 72 6.63 2.29 7.87
N ALA A 73 5.76 3.30 7.92
CA ALA A 73 4.92 3.71 6.79
C ALA A 73 5.74 4.13 5.56
N ILE A 74 6.92 4.72 5.77
CA ILE A 74 7.78 5.23 4.69
C ILE A 74 8.47 4.08 3.97
N GLU A 75 9.03 3.13 4.71
CA GLU A 75 9.69 1.93 4.15
C GLU A 75 8.69 1.06 3.38
N THR A 76 7.44 1.01 3.85
CA THR A 76 6.34 0.32 3.18
C THR A 76 5.65 1.14 2.09
N ARG A 77 6.05 2.40 1.87
CA ARG A 77 5.50 3.31 0.84
C ARG A 77 4.01 3.61 0.98
N VAL A 78 3.48 3.67 2.21
CA VAL A 78 2.08 4.07 2.49
C VAL A 78 1.69 5.40 1.82
N PRO A 79 2.54 6.45 1.76
CA PRO A 79 2.21 7.67 1.03
C PRO A 79 1.83 7.45 -0.44
N VAL A 80 2.53 6.54 -1.13
CA VAL A 80 2.25 6.20 -2.54
C VAL A 80 0.89 5.52 -2.67
N PHE A 81 0.53 4.64 -1.73
CA PHE A 81 -0.81 4.07 -1.68
C PHE A 81 -1.87 5.17 -1.57
N ILE A 82 -1.72 6.09 -0.62
CA ILE A 82 -2.71 7.15 -0.39
C ILE A 82 -2.86 8.01 -1.65
N ASP A 83 -1.77 8.47 -2.26
CA ASP A 83 -1.82 9.27 -3.49
C ASP A 83 -2.59 8.57 -4.62
N ARG A 84 -2.27 7.30 -4.89
CA ARG A 84 -2.95 6.48 -5.91
C ARG A 84 -4.40 6.21 -5.58
N GLN A 85 -4.68 5.94 -4.31
CA GLN A 85 -6.03 5.67 -3.83
C GLN A 85 -6.92 6.91 -4.03
N LEU A 86 -6.39 8.11 -3.77
CA LEU A 86 -7.08 9.39 -4.02
C LEU A 86 -7.20 9.74 -5.51
N ALA A 87 -6.30 9.24 -6.36
CA ALA A 87 -6.39 9.37 -7.82
C ALA A 87 -7.36 8.37 -8.49
N SER A 88 -7.83 7.36 -7.75
CA SER A 88 -8.68 6.28 -8.27
C SER A 88 -10.18 6.53 -8.07
N ASP A 89 -11.01 5.60 -8.57
CA ASP A 89 -12.48 5.54 -8.37
C ASP A 89 -12.90 5.66 -6.90
N TYR A 90 -12.06 5.24 -5.96
CA TYR A 90 -12.29 5.48 -4.53
C TYR A 90 -12.22 6.96 -4.18
N GLY A 91 -11.21 7.67 -4.68
CA GLY A 91 -11.01 9.09 -4.41
C GLY A 91 -12.15 9.95 -4.93
N THR A 92 -12.71 9.58 -6.09
CA THR A 92 -13.88 10.23 -6.70
C THR A 92 -15.21 9.70 -6.19
N ALA A 93 -15.19 8.65 -5.36
CA ALA A 93 -16.37 7.98 -4.80
C ALA A 93 -17.34 7.43 -5.86
N ASP A 94 -16.81 6.89 -6.96
CA ASP A 94 -17.59 6.48 -8.14
C ASP A 94 -18.68 5.44 -7.84
N ASP A 95 -18.41 4.53 -6.90
CA ASP A 95 -19.33 3.46 -6.50
C ASP A 95 -20.11 3.77 -5.20
N TRP A 96 -20.00 4.99 -4.66
CA TRP A 96 -20.67 5.38 -3.42
C TRP A 96 -22.00 6.07 -3.71
N TYR A 97 -22.99 5.87 -2.84
CA TYR A 97 -24.20 6.67 -2.85
C TYR A 97 -23.90 8.03 -2.19
N MET A 98 -23.64 9.04 -3.01
CA MET A 98 -23.26 10.40 -2.58
C MET A 98 -24.42 11.41 -2.62
N GLU A 99 -25.62 10.96 -2.97
CA GLU A 99 -26.80 11.83 -3.03
C GLU A 99 -27.28 12.22 -1.63
N GLY A 100 -27.72 13.47 -1.50
CA GLY A 100 -28.23 14.00 -0.24
C GLY A 100 -29.57 13.38 0.20
N PRO A 101 -30.09 13.83 1.36
CA PRO A 101 -29.58 14.93 2.17
C PRO A 101 -28.38 14.54 3.04
N HIS A 102 -27.44 15.47 3.18
CA HIS A 102 -26.31 15.40 4.12
C HIS A 102 -26.64 16.23 5.36
N ASP A 103 -26.36 15.68 6.54
CA ASP A 103 -26.63 16.33 7.83
C ASP A 103 -25.32 16.75 8.50
N ALA A 104 -25.05 18.07 8.49
CA ALA A 104 -23.87 18.65 9.09
C ALA A 104 -23.81 18.45 10.62
N ASP A 105 -24.91 18.16 11.28
CA ASP A 105 -24.95 17.93 12.73
C ASP A 105 -25.04 16.43 13.08
N ALA A 106 -24.87 15.55 12.08
CA ALA A 106 -24.96 14.12 12.29
C ALA A 106 -23.89 13.61 13.27
N GLU A 107 -24.30 12.66 14.12
CA GLU A 107 -23.39 11.91 14.97
C GLU A 107 -22.40 11.09 14.11
N PRO A 108 -21.14 10.89 14.56
CA PRO A 108 -20.13 10.14 13.79
C PRO A 108 -20.52 8.70 13.42
N ASN A 109 -21.47 8.11 14.15
CA ASN A 109 -21.98 6.75 13.90
C ASN A 109 -22.99 6.67 12.74
N ARG A 110 -23.36 7.80 12.11
CA ARG A 110 -24.30 7.86 10.98
C ARG A 110 -23.65 7.65 9.61
N GLY A 111 -22.38 7.26 9.60
CA GLY A 111 -21.64 6.99 8.36
C GLY A 111 -21.26 8.28 7.63
N TRP A 112 -21.05 8.18 6.31
CA TRP A 112 -20.64 9.31 5.48
C TRP A 112 -21.75 10.35 5.39
N GLN A 113 -21.51 11.54 5.94
CA GLN A 113 -22.49 12.63 5.98
C GLN A 113 -21.97 13.90 5.31
N THR A 114 -20.85 13.82 4.59
CA THR A 114 -20.32 14.92 3.79
C THR A 114 -20.73 14.79 2.32
N PRO A 115 -21.03 15.91 1.62
CA PRO A 115 -21.22 15.90 0.17
C PRO A 115 -19.90 15.72 -0.61
N LEU A 116 -18.76 15.80 0.08
CA LEU A 116 -17.44 15.69 -0.54
C LEU A 116 -17.06 14.23 -0.75
N ASN A 117 -16.36 13.93 -1.84
CA ASN A 117 -15.68 12.64 -2.00
C ASN A 117 -14.37 12.58 -1.18
N PRO A 118 -13.77 11.40 -0.96
CA PRO A 118 -12.54 11.29 -0.17
C PRO A 118 -11.41 12.22 -0.64
N ALA A 119 -11.18 12.33 -1.96
CA ALA A 119 -10.15 13.20 -2.51
C ALA A 119 -10.37 14.67 -2.15
N GLU A 120 -11.60 15.16 -2.28
CA GLU A 120 -12.00 16.52 -1.90
C GLU A 120 -11.85 16.79 -0.40
N VAL A 121 -12.10 15.78 0.46
CA VAL A 121 -11.87 15.92 1.90
C VAL A 121 -10.39 16.17 2.19
N TYR A 122 -9.46 15.41 1.59
CA TYR A 122 -8.02 15.67 1.74
C TYR A 122 -7.64 17.06 1.24
N ARG A 123 -8.09 17.42 0.03
CA ARG A 123 -7.82 18.72 -0.61
C ARG A 123 -8.23 19.91 0.25
N GLN A 124 -9.35 19.78 0.96
CA GLN A 124 -9.90 20.86 1.79
C GLN A 124 -9.39 20.83 3.23
N ALA A 125 -9.14 19.66 3.80
CA ALA A 125 -8.75 19.55 5.21
C ALA A 125 -7.27 19.87 5.46
N ILE A 126 -6.36 19.46 4.56
CA ILE A 126 -4.91 19.65 4.75
C ILE A 126 -4.56 21.13 4.95
N PRO A 127 -5.00 22.08 4.10
CA PRO A 127 -4.67 23.49 4.30
C PRO A 127 -5.23 24.08 5.61
N VAL A 128 -6.40 23.60 6.07
CA VAL A 128 -7.00 24.04 7.32
C VAL A 128 -6.17 23.57 8.52
N PHE A 129 -5.73 22.31 8.48
CA PHE A 129 -4.89 21.76 9.54
C PHE A 129 -3.48 22.37 9.54
N ASP A 130 -2.90 22.63 8.37
CA ASP A 130 -1.62 23.33 8.26
C ASP A 130 -1.71 24.77 8.79
N ALA A 131 -2.78 25.49 8.49
CA ALA A 131 -3.00 26.83 9.05
C ALA A 131 -3.13 26.78 10.59
N TRP A 132 -3.86 25.79 11.12
CA TRP A 132 -3.96 25.58 12.56
C TRP A 132 -2.59 25.27 13.20
N CYS A 133 -1.76 24.45 12.53
CA CYS A 133 -0.40 24.17 12.97
C CYS A 133 0.47 25.44 12.94
N GLN A 134 0.35 26.25 11.90
CA GLN A 134 1.07 27.52 11.77
C GLN A 134 0.71 28.47 12.92
N ASP A 135 -0.56 28.58 13.27
CA ASP A 135 -1.04 29.45 14.35
C ASP A 135 -0.67 28.93 15.75
N THR A 136 -0.70 27.61 15.95
CA THR A 136 -0.51 26.98 17.27
C THR A 136 0.96 26.66 17.57
N HIS A 137 1.72 26.25 16.55
CA HIS A 137 3.08 25.73 16.68
C HIS A 137 4.13 26.55 15.92
N GLY A 138 3.72 27.50 15.07
CA GLY A 138 4.59 28.47 14.40
C GLY A 138 5.15 28.04 13.05
N ALA A 139 4.77 26.86 12.54
CA ALA A 139 5.13 26.35 11.21
C ALA A 139 4.03 25.41 10.67
N GLY A 140 4.01 25.14 9.36
CA GLY A 140 3.14 24.11 8.77
C GLY A 140 3.48 22.71 9.31
N PHE A 141 2.53 21.77 9.24
CA PHE A 141 2.65 20.48 9.94
C PHE A 141 3.92 19.71 9.57
N ALA A 142 4.24 19.62 8.27
CA ALA A 142 5.39 18.89 7.78
C ALA A 142 6.75 19.50 8.20
N GLU A 143 6.77 20.77 8.61
CA GLU A 143 7.98 21.47 9.05
C GLU A 143 8.20 21.39 10.58
N LEU A 144 7.22 20.87 11.32
CA LEU A 144 7.33 20.67 12.77
C LEU A 144 8.32 19.54 13.11
N ASP A 145 8.93 19.65 14.29
CA ASP A 145 9.64 18.50 14.88
C ASP A 145 8.67 17.37 15.25
N GLU A 146 9.20 16.15 15.40
CA GLU A 146 8.39 14.94 15.61
C GLU A 146 7.46 15.03 16.83
N GLU A 147 7.93 15.62 17.94
CA GLU A 147 7.13 15.77 19.16
C GLU A 147 5.92 16.70 18.92
N ARG A 148 6.13 17.79 18.18
CA ARG A 148 5.05 18.71 17.79
C ARG A 148 4.13 18.10 16.75
N GLN A 149 4.64 17.29 15.82
CA GLN A 149 3.79 16.55 14.88
C GLN A 149 2.86 15.59 15.63
N ASP A 150 3.38 14.83 16.60
CA ASP A 150 2.57 13.93 17.42
C ASP A 150 1.50 14.67 18.22
N ALA A 151 1.87 15.81 18.82
CA ALA A 151 0.92 16.66 19.53
C ALA A 151 -0.18 17.20 18.61
N ALA A 152 0.19 17.68 17.41
CA ALA A 152 -0.75 18.20 16.42
C ALA A 152 -1.71 17.12 15.90
N LEU A 153 -1.21 15.93 15.54
CA LEU A 153 -2.06 14.80 15.14
C LEU A 153 -2.97 14.34 16.28
N THR A 154 -2.49 14.40 17.52
CA THR A 154 -3.33 14.11 18.70
C THR A 154 -4.48 15.11 18.80
N SER A 155 -4.21 16.41 18.66
CA SER A 155 -5.26 17.45 18.64
C SER A 155 -6.24 17.28 17.47
N LEU A 156 -5.75 16.91 16.29
CA LEU A 156 -6.60 16.57 15.15
C LEU A 156 -7.52 15.37 15.47
N SER A 157 -6.97 14.32 16.07
CA SER A 157 -7.71 13.11 16.45
C SER A 157 -8.77 13.35 17.53
N ASN A 158 -8.52 14.29 18.44
CA ASN A 158 -9.44 14.66 19.51
C ASN A 158 -10.54 15.62 19.04
N GLY A 159 -10.43 16.16 17.82
CA GLY A 159 -11.35 17.18 17.31
C GLY A 159 -11.10 18.59 17.85
N ASP A 160 -9.89 18.87 18.35
CA ASP A 160 -9.50 20.21 18.84
C ASP A 160 -9.25 21.20 17.70
N VAL A 161 -9.01 20.68 16.49
CA VAL A 161 -8.87 21.45 15.26
C VAL A 161 -10.26 21.78 14.73
N ALA A 162 -10.55 23.07 14.54
CA ALA A 162 -11.84 23.56 14.05
C ALA A 162 -12.04 23.27 12.55
N LEU A 163 -12.22 21.99 12.21
CA LEU A 163 -12.58 21.52 10.88
C LEU A 163 -14.04 21.87 10.58
N ALA A 164 -14.31 22.25 9.32
CA ALA A 164 -15.67 22.43 8.86
C ALA A 164 -16.43 21.08 8.87
N PRO A 165 -17.76 21.07 9.07
CA PRO A 165 -18.57 19.87 9.11
C PRO A 165 -18.38 18.93 7.91
N GLU A 166 -18.06 19.47 6.73
CA GLU A 166 -17.84 18.76 5.48
C GLU A 166 -16.52 17.96 5.44
N VAL A 167 -15.55 18.32 6.28
CA VAL A 167 -14.23 17.65 6.33
C VAL A 167 -13.92 17.02 7.69
N ARG A 168 -14.94 16.89 8.56
CA ARG A 168 -14.78 16.33 9.91
C ARG A 168 -14.15 14.94 9.94
N ASP A 169 -14.38 14.16 8.87
CA ASP A 169 -13.96 12.76 8.79
C ASP A 169 -12.50 12.60 8.32
N PHE A 170 -11.79 13.72 8.09
CA PHE A 170 -10.41 13.72 7.58
C PHE A 170 -9.46 12.86 8.41
N TRP A 171 -9.47 12.97 9.75
CA TRP A 171 -8.62 12.15 10.60
C TRP A 171 -8.90 10.65 10.42
N SER A 172 -10.18 10.27 10.42
CA SER A 172 -10.61 8.88 10.27
C SER A 172 -10.20 8.32 8.91
N LEU A 173 -10.33 9.11 7.84
CA LEU A 173 -9.86 8.76 6.49
C LEU A 173 -8.35 8.57 6.46
N LEU A 174 -7.57 9.54 6.95
CA LEU A 174 -6.11 9.47 7.00
C LEU A 174 -5.64 8.22 7.74
N LEU A 175 -6.22 7.93 8.90
CA LEU A 175 -5.88 6.76 9.69
C LEU A 175 -6.28 5.45 8.98
N SER A 176 -7.45 5.40 8.33
CA SER A 176 -7.90 4.22 7.59
C SER A 176 -7.00 3.95 6.39
N ASN A 177 -6.76 4.96 5.54
CA ASN A 177 -5.93 4.81 4.36
C ASN A 177 -4.46 4.52 4.71
N THR A 178 -3.96 5.01 5.84
CA THR A 178 -2.64 4.64 6.35
C THR A 178 -2.56 3.14 6.67
N LYS A 179 -3.56 2.60 7.37
CA LYS A 179 -3.63 1.16 7.70
C LYS A 179 -3.82 0.32 6.44
N GLU A 180 -4.68 0.75 5.53
CA GLU A 180 -4.91 0.09 4.25
C GLU A 180 -3.63 0.06 3.43
N GLY A 181 -2.94 1.19 3.26
CA GLY A 181 -1.67 1.22 2.53
C GLY A 181 -0.57 0.38 3.17
N TYR A 182 -0.59 0.22 4.49
CA TYR A 182 0.37 -0.60 5.19
C TYR A 182 0.11 -2.10 5.01
N PHE A 183 -1.16 -2.54 4.95
CA PHE A 183 -1.54 -3.96 4.93
C PHE A 183 -2.10 -4.48 3.61
N ALA A 184 -2.41 -3.61 2.64
CA ALA A 184 -2.91 -4.02 1.34
C ALA A 184 -1.83 -4.73 0.50
N ASP A 185 -2.25 -5.29 -0.62
CA ASP A 185 -1.35 -5.88 -1.60
C ASP A 185 -0.43 -4.80 -2.22
N PRO A 186 0.87 -5.09 -2.44
CA PRO A 186 1.82 -4.11 -2.96
C PRO A 186 1.47 -3.53 -4.33
N GLN A 187 0.61 -4.20 -5.11
CA GLN A 187 0.17 -3.66 -6.40
C GLN A 187 -0.52 -2.29 -6.28
N TYR A 188 -1.09 -1.97 -5.12
CA TYR A 188 -1.78 -0.70 -4.87
C TYR A 188 -0.82 0.44 -4.45
N GLY A 189 0.49 0.17 -4.38
CA GLY A 189 1.54 1.19 -4.16
C GLY A 189 2.10 1.24 -2.74
N GLY A 190 1.37 0.73 -1.76
CA GLY A 190 1.80 0.56 -0.36
C GLY A 190 2.42 -0.83 -0.13
N ASN A 191 2.65 -1.18 1.14
CA ASN A 191 3.25 -2.45 1.56
C ASN A 191 4.37 -2.98 0.65
N ALA A 192 5.28 -2.11 0.22
CA ALA A 192 6.27 -2.42 -0.79
C ALA A 192 7.15 -3.61 -0.38
N GLY A 193 7.35 -4.56 -1.28
CA GLY A 193 8.06 -5.81 -0.98
C GLY A 193 7.34 -6.70 0.04
N MET A 194 6.06 -6.46 0.30
CA MET A 194 5.25 -7.16 1.31
C MET A 194 5.85 -7.09 2.72
N GLN A 195 6.61 -6.03 3.03
CA GLN A 195 7.37 -5.91 4.28
C GLN A 195 6.47 -6.01 5.52
N SER A 196 5.26 -5.44 5.51
CA SER A 196 4.35 -5.57 6.65
C SER A 196 3.85 -7.01 6.81
N TRP A 197 3.62 -7.72 5.69
CA TRP A 197 3.20 -9.11 5.69
C TRP A 197 4.28 -10.04 6.20
N VAL A 198 5.54 -9.81 5.80
CA VAL A 198 6.71 -10.51 6.35
C VAL A 198 6.76 -10.31 7.86
N TYR A 199 6.63 -9.06 8.32
CA TYR A 199 6.69 -8.71 9.74
C TYR A 199 5.61 -9.42 10.58
N ILE A 200 4.35 -9.42 10.12
CA ILE A 200 3.25 -10.05 10.86
C ILE A 200 3.10 -11.56 10.60
N GLY A 201 3.94 -12.14 9.74
CA GLY A 201 3.84 -13.54 9.32
C GLY A 201 2.62 -13.84 8.46
N PHE A 202 2.06 -12.85 7.75
CA PHE A 202 0.94 -13.06 6.84
C PHE A 202 1.44 -13.69 5.54
N PRO A 203 0.95 -14.88 5.15
CA PRO A 203 1.44 -15.62 3.98
C PRO A 203 0.98 -15.06 2.62
N GLY A 204 0.24 -13.94 2.60
CA GLY A 204 -0.22 -13.28 1.38
C GLY A 204 -1.38 -14.01 0.66
N ALA A 205 -1.62 -13.61 -0.58
CA ALA A 205 -2.69 -14.07 -1.46
C ALA A 205 -2.45 -15.47 -2.06
N ARG A 206 -1.97 -16.44 -1.26
CA ARG A 206 -1.73 -17.81 -1.75
C ARG A 206 -3.05 -18.51 -2.05
N ALA A 207 -3.12 -19.09 -3.25
CA ALA A 207 -4.34 -19.70 -3.79
C ALA A 207 -4.86 -20.95 -3.05
N ALA A 208 -4.02 -21.67 -2.29
CA ALA A 208 -4.44 -22.89 -1.62
C ALA A 208 -3.65 -23.20 -0.34
N TYR A 209 -4.38 -23.46 0.74
CA TYR A 209 -3.86 -23.93 2.03
C TYR A 209 -4.29 -25.36 2.36
N ARG A 210 -4.62 -26.20 1.36
CA ARG A 210 -5.32 -27.49 1.56
C ARG A 210 -4.70 -28.42 2.62
N GLU A 211 -3.38 -28.40 2.79
CA GLU A 211 -2.68 -29.27 3.75
C GLU A 211 -2.47 -28.66 5.14
N TRP A 212 -2.89 -27.40 5.33
CA TRP A 212 -2.68 -26.59 6.53
C TRP A 212 -3.87 -26.43 7.49
N PRO A 213 -5.15 -26.74 7.18
CA PRO A 213 -6.24 -26.41 8.10
C PRO A 213 -6.16 -27.16 9.43
N GLU A 214 -5.59 -28.37 9.43
CA GLU A 214 -5.42 -29.21 10.63
C GLU A 214 -4.09 -28.96 11.35
N ARG A 215 -3.22 -28.11 10.80
CA ARG A 215 -1.90 -27.79 11.37
C ARG A 215 -2.01 -26.57 12.26
N HIS A 216 -2.27 -26.80 13.55
CA HIS A 216 -2.38 -25.73 14.54
C HIS A 216 -1.04 -25.44 15.22
N ASN A 217 -0.81 -24.17 15.56
CA ASN A 217 0.38 -23.72 16.30
C ASN A 217 1.72 -24.11 15.65
N ILE A 218 1.75 -24.24 14.32
CA ILE A 218 2.96 -24.47 13.53
C ILE A 218 3.18 -23.24 12.67
N GLU A 219 4.41 -22.71 12.70
CA GLU A 219 4.81 -21.61 11.85
C GLU A 219 4.70 -21.99 10.37
N TYR A 220 4.12 -21.08 9.57
CA TYR A 220 3.99 -21.30 8.13
C TYR A 220 5.35 -21.03 7.45
N PRO A 221 5.94 -21.99 6.73
CA PRO A 221 7.35 -21.95 6.35
C PRO A 221 7.64 -21.15 5.09
N LEU A 222 6.62 -20.62 4.42
CA LEU A 222 6.80 -19.90 3.15
C LEU A 222 6.44 -18.43 3.34
N GLY A 223 7.27 -17.54 2.80
CA GLY A 223 7.04 -16.10 2.83
C GLY A 223 5.78 -15.68 2.06
N PRO A 224 5.42 -14.39 2.09
CA PRO A 224 4.23 -13.90 1.43
C PRO A 224 4.26 -14.03 -0.10
N VAL A 225 3.07 -14.06 -0.69
CA VAL A 225 2.87 -13.97 -2.15
C VAL A 225 1.83 -12.89 -2.43
N SER A 226 2.14 -11.95 -3.32
CA SER A 226 1.17 -10.92 -3.74
C SER A 226 0.18 -11.48 -4.76
N ILE A 227 -0.88 -10.73 -5.04
CA ILE A 227 -1.88 -11.03 -6.08
C ILE A 227 -1.22 -11.09 -7.46
N SER A 228 -0.20 -10.27 -7.71
CA SER A 228 0.58 -10.28 -8.95
C SER A 228 1.58 -11.45 -9.03
N GLY A 229 1.78 -12.19 -7.94
CA GLY A 229 2.65 -13.35 -7.85
C GLY A 229 4.08 -13.06 -7.40
N GLU A 230 4.37 -11.82 -6.98
CA GLU A 230 5.63 -11.42 -6.33
C GLU A 230 5.81 -12.21 -5.02
N ARG A 231 7.06 -12.40 -4.59
CA ARG A 231 7.43 -13.17 -3.40
C ARG A 231 8.49 -12.42 -2.59
N ALA A 232 8.40 -12.50 -1.27
CA ALA A 232 9.42 -12.05 -0.32
C ALA A 232 9.83 -13.19 0.62
#